data_AF-A0A6J0WIQ2-F1
#
_entry.id   AF-A0A6J0WIQ2-F1
#
_cell.length_a   1.000
_cell.length_b   1.000
_cell.length_c   1.000
_cell.angle_alpha   90.00
_cell.angle_beta   90.00
_cell.angle_gamma   90.00
#
_symmetry.space_group_name_H-M   'P 1'
#
loop_
_entity.id
_entity.type
_entity.pdbx_description
1 polymer ?
#
loop_
_entity_poly.entity_id
_entity_poly.type
_entity_poly.pdbx_seq_one_letter_code
_entity_poly.pdbx_strand_id
1 'polypeptide(L)'
;MRYCCLLARSVSSQVSAGDIGVITPYRKQVEKIKILLRNVDLMDIKVGSVEEFQGQEYLVIIISTVRSNEDRFEDDRYFLGFLSNSKRFNVAITRPKALLIVVGNPHVLVRDPCFGALLEYCIAHGVYTGCNLPPELQPLRD
;
A
#
# COMPACT_ATOMS: atom_id res chain seq x y z
N MET A 1 -8.86 -0.84 9.62
CA MET A 1 -8.24 -2.20 9.69
C MET A 1 -9.06 -3.29 9.01
N ARG A 2 -10.01 -2.99 8.11
CA ARG A 2 -10.91 -3.99 7.52
C ARG A 2 -10.18 -5.16 6.87
N TYR A 3 -9.20 -4.91 5.99
CA TYR A 3 -8.42 -5.96 5.34
C TYR A 3 -7.70 -6.87 6.34
N CYS A 4 -7.06 -6.30 7.37
CA CYS A 4 -6.40 -7.09 8.40
C CYS A 4 -7.40 -7.97 9.17
N CYS A 5 -8.56 -7.44 9.55
CA CYS A 5 -9.59 -8.25 10.21
C CYS A 5 -10.12 -9.37 9.30
N LEU A 6 -10.34 -9.08 8.02
CA LEU A 6 -10.81 -10.09 7.07
C LEU A 6 -9.76 -11.21 6.87
N LEU A 7 -8.49 -10.85 6.71
CA LEU A 7 -7.42 -11.84 6.52
C LEU A 7 -7.19 -12.67 7.78
N ALA A 8 -7.09 -12.03 8.95
CA ALA A 8 -6.74 -12.70 10.20
C ALA A 8 -7.89 -13.49 10.85
N ARG A 9 -9.15 -13.19 10.50
CA ARG A 9 -10.34 -13.81 11.09
C ARG A 9 -11.16 -14.64 10.10
N SER A 10 -10.74 -14.72 8.84
CA SER A 10 -11.44 -15.54 7.85
C SER A 10 -11.29 -17.02 8.20
N VAL A 11 -12.44 -17.70 8.34
CA VAL A 11 -12.52 -19.13 8.67
C VAL A 11 -11.91 -20.00 7.54
N SER A 12 -11.82 -19.47 6.33
CA SER A 12 -11.32 -20.18 5.15
C SER A 12 -9.83 -19.96 4.86
N SER A 13 -9.14 -19.07 5.58
CA SER A 13 -7.72 -18.79 5.35
C SER A 13 -6.94 -18.71 6.66
N GLN A 14 -5.97 -19.61 6.84
CA GLN A 14 -5.04 -19.63 7.99
C GLN A 14 -3.95 -18.55 7.85
N VAL A 15 -4.31 -17.27 7.78
CA VAL A 15 -3.32 -16.18 7.85
C VAL A 15 -3.25 -15.71 9.30
N SER A 16 -2.15 -15.98 9.99
CA SER A 16 -1.97 -15.48 11.35
C SER A 16 -1.66 -13.98 11.33
N ALA A 17 -1.86 -13.29 12.45
CA ALA A 17 -1.48 -11.88 12.56
C ALA A 17 0.03 -11.65 12.29
N GLY A 18 0.88 -12.60 12.68
CA GLY A 18 2.32 -12.55 12.41
C GLY A 18 2.69 -12.70 10.92
N ASP A 19 1.80 -13.25 10.10
CA ASP A 19 2.00 -13.40 8.65
C ASP A 19 1.70 -12.12 7.85
N ILE A 20 1.21 -11.08 8.52
CA ILE A 20 0.79 -9.82 7.90
C ILE A 20 1.76 -8.70 8.27
N GLY A 21 2.24 -8.00 7.25
CA GLY A 21 2.99 -6.76 7.40
C GLY A 21 2.24 -5.57 6.83
N VAL A 22 2.34 -4.41 7.50
CA VAL A 22 1.82 -3.13 7.00
C VAL A 22 2.95 -2.13 6.86
N ILE A 23 3.20 -1.70 5.62
CA ILE A 23 4.23 -0.74 5.26
C ILE A 23 3.58 0.63 5.05
N THR A 24 4.12 1.67 5.68
CA THR A 24 3.70 3.05 5.42
C THR A 24 4.87 4.03 5.57
N PRO A 25 4.97 5.04 4.70
CA PRO A 25 6.12 5.95 4.70
C PRO A 25 6.07 7.00 5.82
N TYR A 26 4.93 7.20 6.48
CA TYR A 26 4.74 8.25 7.48
C TYR A 26 4.65 7.71 8.91
N ARG A 27 5.50 8.22 9.80
CA ARG A 27 5.53 7.84 11.23
C ARG A 27 4.18 8.00 11.94
N LYS A 28 3.48 9.12 11.72
CA LYS A 28 2.14 9.35 12.29
C LYS A 28 1.10 8.33 11.78
N GLN A 29 1.27 7.84 10.55
CA GLN A 29 0.41 6.79 10.02
C GLN A 29 0.75 5.44 10.67
N VAL A 30 2.02 5.13 10.92
CA VAL A 30 2.42 3.94 11.69
C VAL A 30 1.73 3.94 13.05
N GLU A 31 1.83 5.05 13.80
CA GLU A 31 1.21 5.20 15.12
C GLU A 31 -0.31 5.00 15.06
N LYS A 32 -0.97 5.66 14.11
CA LYS A 32 -2.42 5.56 13.92
C LYS A 32 -2.85 4.12 13.61
N ILE A 33 -2.14 3.43 12.71
CA ILE A 33 -2.46 2.04 12.36
C ILE A 33 -2.25 1.11 13.56
N LYS A 34 -1.17 1.28 14.32
CA LYS A 34 -0.91 0.48 15.54
C LYS A 34 -2.02 0.66 16.58
N ILE A 35 -2.51 1.88 16.79
CA ILE A 35 -3.66 2.14 17.69
C ILE A 35 -4.91 1.40 17.17
N LEU A 36 -5.21 1.52 15.87
CA LEU A 36 -6.37 0.87 15.29
C LEU A 36 -6.29 -0.67 15.33
N LEU A 37 -5.09 -1.25 15.21
CA LEU A 37 -4.85 -2.69 15.35
C LEU A 37 -5.04 -3.18 16.78
N ARG A 38 -4.56 -2.41 17.75
CA ARG A 38 -4.76 -2.71 19.17
C ARG A 38 -6.25 -2.78 19.52
N ASN A 39 -7.06 -1.86 18.99
CA ASN A 39 -8.50 -1.83 19.24
C ASN A 39 -9.27 -3.04 18.67
N VAL A 40 -8.61 -3.88 17.86
CA VAL A 40 -9.20 -5.09 17.26
C VAL A 40 -8.37 -6.35 17.58
N ASP A 41 -7.51 -6.30 18.61
CA ASP A 41 -6.68 -7.42 19.07
C ASP A 41 -5.77 -8.03 17.99
N LEU A 42 -5.24 -7.19 17.10
CA LEU A 42 -4.31 -7.60 16.02
C LEU A 42 -2.94 -6.93 16.18
N MET A 43 -2.45 -6.81 17.42
CA MET A 43 -1.20 -6.10 17.72
C MET A 43 0.06 -6.80 17.23
N ASP A 44 -0.03 -8.09 16.89
CA ASP A 44 1.09 -8.88 16.35
C ASP A 44 1.38 -8.59 14.87
N ILE A 45 0.49 -7.86 14.19
CA ILE A 45 0.74 -7.38 12.82
C ILE A 45 1.87 -6.35 12.87
N LYS A 46 2.98 -6.63 12.17
CA LYS A 46 4.11 -5.69 12.05
C LYS A 46 3.65 -4.46 11.27
N VAL A 47 3.89 -3.27 11.83
CA VAL A 47 3.66 -1.98 11.15
C VAL A 47 4.92 -1.13 11.24
N GLY A 48 5.39 -0.60 10.11
CA GLY A 48 6.63 0.15 10.05
C GLY A 48 6.93 0.80 8.69
N SER A 49 8.06 1.49 8.61
CA SER A 49 8.58 2.05 7.34
C SER A 49 9.20 0.96 6.46
N VAL A 50 9.49 1.28 5.19
CA VAL A 50 10.13 0.34 4.25
C VAL A 50 11.44 -0.21 4.80
N GLU A 51 12.24 0.64 5.45
CA GLU A 51 13.53 0.28 6.05
C GLU A 51 13.39 -0.79 7.14
N GLU A 52 12.31 -0.73 7.95
CA GLU A 52 12.05 -1.73 8.99
C GLU A 52 11.71 -3.12 8.43
N PHE A 53 11.30 -3.19 7.16
CA PHE A 53 10.95 -4.43 6.47
C PHE A 53 12.06 -4.95 5.56
N GLN A 54 13.19 -4.24 5.46
CA GLN A 54 14.28 -4.65 4.59
C GLN A 54 14.87 -5.99 5.07
N GLY A 55 14.93 -6.97 4.16
CA GLY A 55 15.41 -8.33 4.47
C GLY A 55 14.39 -9.22 5.19
N GLN A 56 13.18 -8.74 5.44
CA GLN A 56 12.08 -9.53 6.00
C GLN A 56 11.02 -9.79 4.93
N GLU A 57 10.26 -10.87 5.05
CA GLU A 57 9.18 -11.22 4.14
C GLU A 57 7.98 -11.71 4.92
N TYR A 58 6.78 -11.40 4.42
CA TYR A 58 5.51 -11.73 5.06
C TYR A 58 4.59 -12.41 4.05
N LEU A 59 3.66 -13.25 4.50
CA LEU A 59 2.70 -13.87 3.59
C LEU A 59 1.86 -12.81 2.86
N VAL A 60 1.43 -11.79 3.62
CA VAL A 60 0.65 -10.66 3.12
C VAL A 60 1.33 -9.34 3.48
N ILE A 61 1.45 -8.45 2.50
CA ILE A 61 1.89 -7.07 2.72
C ILE A 61 0.79 -6.10 2.32
N ILE A 62 0.51 -5.15 3.20
CA ILE A 62 -0.37 -4.02 2.93
C ILE A 62 0.46 -2.74 2.89
N ILE A 63 0.47 -2.04 1.77
CA ILE A 63 1.12 -0.73 1.63
C ILE A 63 0.06 0.37 1.78
N SER A 64 0.22 1.24 2.77
CA SER A 64 -0.58 2.46 2.91
C SER A 64 0.22 3.66 2.42
N THR A 65 -0.17 4.25 1.28
CA THR A 65 0.59 5.35 0.66
C THR A 65 0.31 6.72 1.28
N VAL A 66 -0.83 6.89 1.97
CA VAL A 66 -1.24 8.07 2.77
C VAL A 66 -1.57 9.33 1.97
N ARG A 67 -0.77 9.69 0.95
CA ARG A 67 -0.93 10.94 0.21
C ARG A 67 -2.17 10.88 -0.69
N SER A 68 -3.05 11.85 -0.49
CA SER A 68 -4.30 12.00 -1.25
C SER A 68 -4.60 13.44 -1.66
N ASN A 69 -3.70 14.40 -1.40
CA ASN A 69 -3.87 15.74 -1.97
C ASN A 69 -3.54 15.67 -3.46
N GLU A 70 -4.44 16.16 -4.32
CA GLU A 70 -4.32 16.18 -5.78
C GLU A 70 -3.84 17.53 -6.33
N ASP A 71 -3.68 18.55 -5.47
CA ASP A 71 -3.24 19.88 -5.89
C ASP A 71 -1.93 19.82 -6.68
N ARG A 72 -1.88 20.53 -7.81
CA ARG A 72 -0.66 20.65 -8.62
C ARG A 72 0.27 21.65 -7.94
N PHE A 73 1.40 21.19 -7.41
CA PHE A 73 2.49 22.07 -7.01
C PHE A 73 3.40 22.29 -8.22
N GLU A 74 3.98 23.47 -8.36
CA GLU A 74 4.86 23.84 -9.48
C GLU A 74 6.14 22.98 -9.59
N ASP A 75 6.48 22.19 -8.55
CA ASP A 75 7.58 21.23 -8.56
C ASP A 75 7.08 19.82 -8.18
N ASP A 76 6.68 19.05 -9.19
CA ASP A 76 6.15 17.68 -9.06
C ASP A 76 7.10 16.73 -8.29
N ARG A 77 8.41 17.05 -8.23
CA ARG A 77 9.41 16.26 -7.50
C ARG A 77 9.19 16.23 -5.99
N TYR A 78 8.52 17.24 -5.42
CA TYR A 78 8.24 17.31 -3.98
C TYR A 78 6.87 16.74 -3.59
N PHE A 79 6.03 16.41 -4.57
CA PHE A 79 4.62 16.08 -4.34
C PHE A 79 4.40 14.74 -3.63
N LEU A 80 5.15 13.72 -4.07
CA LEU A 80 5.11 12.35 -3.54
C LEU A 80 6.14 12.13 -2.41
N GLY A 81 7.20 12.94 -2.38
CA GLY A 81 8.23 12.92 -1.34
C GLY A 81 8.81 11.52 -1.15
N PHE A 82 8.52 10.90 -0.01
CA PHE A 82 9.04 9.56 0.34
C PHE A 82 8.59 8.46 -0.63
N LEU A 83 7.45 8.65 -1.32
CA LEU A 83 6.90 7.68 -2.27
C LEU A 83 7.64 7.63 -3.61
N SER A 84 8.37 8.68 -4.01
CA SER A 84 9.06 8.75 -5.31
C SER A 84 10.43 8.06 -5.33
N ASN A 85 10.80 7.36 -4.26
CA ASN A 85 12.05 6.62 -4.21
C ASN A 85 11.86 5.20 -4.76
N SER A 86 12.34 4.97 -5.98
CA SER A 86 12.24 3.67 -6.67
C SER A 86 12.87 2.50 -5.90
N LYS A 87 13.94 2.71 -5.14
CA LYS A 87 14.55 1.66 -4.31
C LYS A 87 13.61 1.24 -3.19
N ARG A 88 12.95 2.20 -2.55
CA ARG A 88 11.96 1.92 -1.49
C ARG A 88 10.72 1.23 -2.05
N PHE A 89 10.26 1.66 -3.22
CA PHE A 89 9.19 0.98 -3.95
C PHE A 89 9.54 -0.50 -4.18
N ASN A 90 10.72 -0.77 -4.77
CA ASN A 90 11.18 -2.14 -5.04
C ASN A 90 11.23 -3.01 -3.78
N VAL A 91 11.76 -2.47 -2.67
CA VAL A 91 11.74 -3.20 -1.40
C VAL A 91 10.31 -3.51 -1.00
N ALA A 92 9.42 -2.51 -0.97
CA ALA A 92 8.05 -2.67 -0.50
C ALA A 92 7.24 -3.70 -1.31
N ILE A 93 7.30 -3.67 -2.64
CA ILE A 93 6.53 -4.58 -3.50
C ILE A 93 7.07 -6.01 -3.54
N THR A 94 8.31 -6.23 -3.09
CA THR A 94 8.96 -7.56 -3.03
C THR A 94 8.95 -8.19 -1.64
N ARG A 95 8.35 -7.54 -0.64
CA ARG A 95 8.16 -8.13 0.70
C ARG A 95 7.07 -9.23 0.79
N PRO A 96 5.99 -9.25 -0.02
CA PRO A 96 4.93 -10.26 0.12
C PRO A 96 5.30 -11.57 -0.56
N LYS A 97 4.97 -12.69 0.09
CA LYS A 97 5.13 -14.04 -0.46
C LYS A 97 3.92 -14.51 -1.27
N ALA A 98 2.72 -14.04 -0.92
CA ALA A 98 1.48 -14.49 -1.57
C ALA A 98 0.55 -13.35 -1.98
N LEU A 99 0.45 -12.27 -1.19
CA LEU A 99 -0.50 -11.19 -1.48
C LEU A 99 0.08 -9.81 -1.18
N LEU A 100 0.01 -8.92 -2.18
CA LEU A 100 0.23 -7.49 -2.03
C LEU A 100 -1.10 -6.74 -2.11
N ILE A 101 -1.39 -5.91 -1.11
CA ILE A 101 -2.52 -4.96 -1.14
C ILE A 101 -1.94 -3.55 -1.07
N VAL A 102 -2.26 -2.71 -2.04
CA VAL A 102 -1.87 -1.28 -2.02
C VAL A 102 -3.11 -0.43 -1.77
N VAL A 103 -3.06 0.42 -0.75
CA VAL A 103 -4.12 1.37 -0.40
C VAL A 103 -3.59 2.77 -0.61
N GLY A 104 -4.13 3.46 -1.61
CA GLY A 104 -3.70 4.82 -1.98
C GLY A 104 -4.67 5.53 -2.91
N ASN A 105 -4.42 6.83 -3.15
CA ASN A 105 -5.17 7.62 -4.13
C ASN A 105 -4.53 7.45 -5.53
N PRO A 106 -5.22 6.86 -6.52
CA PRO A 106 -4.67 6.66 -7.86
C PRO A 106 -4.38 7.99 -8.59
N HIS A 107 -5.14 9.05 -8.31
CA HIS A 107 -4.92 10.40 -8.88
C HIS A 107 -3.61 11.05 -8.43
N VAL A 108 -3.06 10.58 -7.31
CA VAL A 108 -1.75 11.01 -6.78
C VAL A 108 -0.66 10.05 -7.23
N LEU A 109 -0.91 8.75 -7.15
CA LEU A 109 0.07 7.70 -7.43
C LEU A 109 0.45 7.59 -8.91
N VAL A 110 -0.45 7.92 -9.83
CA VAL A 110 -0.16 7.91 -11.28
C VAL A 110 0.99 8.83 -11.68
N ARG A 111 1.30 9.85 -10.85
CA ARG A 111 2.40 10.80 -11.10
C ARG A 111 3.78 10.21 -10.81
N ASP A 112 3.86 9.10 -10.07
CA ASP A 112 5.11 8.38 -9.86
C ASP A 112 5.28 7.32 -10.95
N PRO A 113 6.43 7.23 -11.65
CA PRO A 113 6.62 6.23 -12.69
C PRO A 113 6.47 4.77 -12.20
N CYS A 114 6.92 4.46 -10.98
CA CYS A 114 6.85 3.10 -10.44
C CYS A 114 5.43 2.72 -10.02
N PHE A 115 4.75 3.59 -9.25
CA PHE A 115 3.36 3.34 -8.89
C PHE A 115 2.40 3.47 -10.08
N GLY A 116 2.67 4.34 -11.05
CA GLY A 116 1.93 4.45 -12.30
C GLY A 116 1.97 3.13 -13.07
N ALA A 117 3.16 2.57 -13.30
CA ALA A 117 3.30 1.26 -13.93
C ALA A 117 2.59 0.13 -13.15
N LEU A 118 2.65 0.15 -11.80
CA LEU A 118 1.91 -0.81 -10.99
C LEU A 118 0.39 -0.65 -11.11
N LEU A 119 -0.12 0.59 -11.17
CA LEU A 119 -1.54 0.86 -11.38
C LEU A 119 -2.01 0.37 -12.76
N GLU A 120 -1.27 0.70 -13.81
CA GLU A 120 -1.53 0.21 -15.17
C GLU A 120 -1.61 -1.32 -15.20
N TYR A 121 -0.63 -1.99 -14.60
CA TYR A 121 -0.62 -3.45 -14.47
C TYR A 121 -1.87 -3.97 -13.76
N CYS A 122 -2.23 -3.38 -12.62
CA CYS A 122 -3.41 -3.79 -11.86
C CYS A 122 -4.72 -3.59 -12.63
N ILE A 123 -4.84 -2.51 -13.40
CA ILE A 123 -6.02 -2.20 -14.22
C ILE A 123 -6.14 -3.21 -15.36
N ALA A 124 -5.05 -3.43 -16.11
CA ALA A 124 -5.03 -4.36 -17.24
C ALA A 124 -5.36 -5.82 -16.85
N HIS A 125 -5.13 -6.20 -15.58
CA HIS A 125 -5.42 -7.54 -15.07
C HIS A 125 -6.75 -7.60 -14.29
N GLY A 126 -7.54 -6.53 -14.25
CA GLY A 126 -8.84 -6.50 -13.57
C GLY A 126 -8.77 -6.62 -12.04
N VAL A 127 -7.62 -6.31 -11.44
CA VAL A 127 -7.39 -6.41 -9.98
C VAL A 127 -7.43 -5.05 -9.27
N TYR A 128 -7.65 -3.96 -10.01
CA TYR A 128 -7.94 -2.65 -9.45
C TYR A 128 -9.39 -2.57 -8.92
N THR A 129 -9.57 -2.01 -7.73
CA THR A 129 -10.88 -1.70 -7.15
C THR A 129 -10.83 -0.40 -6.35
N GLY A 130 -11.93 0.38 -6.37
CA GLY A 130 -12.03 1.61 -5.60
C GLY A 130 -12.72 2.74 -6.37
N CYS A 131 -12.14 3.94 -6.28
CA CYS A 131 -12.65 5.13 -6.94
C CYS A 131 -12.46 5.06 -8.47
N ASN A 132 -12.96 6.08 -9.17
CA ASN A 132 -12.74 6.23 -10.60
C ASN A 132 -11.25 6.33 -10.94
N LEU A 133 -10.90 5.97 -12.17
CA LEU A 133 -9.54 6.06 -12.67
C LEU A 133 -9.17 7.50 -12.98
N PRO A 134 -7.90 7.89 -12.77
CA PRO A 134 -7.39 9.18 -13.23
C PRO A 134 -7.45 9.26 -14.76
N PRO A 135 -7.64 10.45 -15.35
CA PRO A 135 -7.82 10.65 -16.80
C PRO A 135 -6.77 9.93 -17.65
N GLU A 136 -5.52 9.91 -17.19
CA GLU A 136 -4.38 9.28 -17.85
C GLU A 136 -4.54 7.76 -18.01
N LEU A 137 -5.31 7.10 -17.12
CA LEU A 137 -5.49 5.66 -17.08
C LEU A 137 -6.88 5.19 -17.55
N GLN A 138 -7.79 6.12 -17.89
CA GLN A 138 -9.13 5.77 -18.38
C GLN A 138 -9.12 4.89 -19.64
N PRO A 139 -8.22 5.08 -20.63
CA PRO A 139 -8.19 4.24 -21.83
C PRO A 139 -7.84 2.76 -21.58
N LEU A 140 -7.35 2.41 -20.39
CA LEU A 140 -6.97 1.03 -20.04
C LEU A 140 -8.13 0.20 -19.50
N ARG A 141 -9.34 0.76 -19.45
CA ARG A 141 -10.52 0.08 -18.90
C ARG A 141 -11.30 -0.73 -19.95
N ASP A 142 -10.87 -0.67 -21.21
CA ASP A 142 -11.50 -1.32 -22.36
C ASP A 142 -10.93 -2.72 -22.67
#